data_AF-A0A1M7FLB8-F1
#
_entry.id   AF-A0A1M7FLB8-F1
#
_cell.length_a   1.000
_cell.length_b   1.000
_cell.length_c   1.000
_cell.angle_alpha   90.00
_cell.angle_beta   90.00
_cell.angle_gamma   90.00
#
_symmetry.space_group_name_H-M   'P 1'
#
loop_
_entity.id
_entity.type
_entity.pdbx_description
1 polymer ?
#
loop_
_entity_poly.entity_id
_entity_poly.type
_entity_poly.pdbx_seq_one_letter_code
_entity_poly.pdbx_strand_id
1 'polypeptide(L)'
;MDSAVLDNVRDNALTQAAMKATGLTLEELAANVKIEPGEPMFPETWPLSFPAGLFPDACLLAVHPLAVMLWLYSNNAEHHPDCQAAAGRYLVKHEYALAYSDGVAVQKGRSTGGENAGVERREAAQQKHSEIIERWHSLGSRPERNRAAIIAERLGYTSKHVREVLRKANLR
;
A
#
# COMPACT_ATOMS: atom_id res chain seq x y z
N MET A 1 -23.34 -16.54 -16.05
CA MET A 1 -22.38 -15.65 -16.76
C MET A 1 -21.46 -16.54 -17.57
N ASP A 2 -20.98 -16.10 -18.73
CA ASP A 2 -19.99 -16.86 -19.52
C ASP A 2 -18.66 -16.96 -18.75
N SER A 3 -18.02 -18.13 -18.76
CA SER A 3 -16.71 -18.36 -18.15
C SER A 3 -15.66 -17.41 -18.72
N ALA A 4 -15.71 -17.14 -20.03
CA ALA A 4 -14.76 -16.24 -20.68
C ALA A 4 -14.85 -14.80 -20.16
N VAL A 5 -16.07 -14.35 -19.81
CA VAL A 5 -16.28 -13.02 -19.22
C VAL A 5 -15.67 -12.93 -17.83
N LEU A 6 -15.89 -13.96 -17.00
CA LEU A 6 -15.33 -14.01 -15.65
C LEU A 6 -13.80 -14.02 -15.67
N ASP A 7 -13.19 -14.76 -16.60
CA ASP A 7 -11.74 -14.78 -16.75
C ASP A 7 -11.17 -13.40 -17.14
N ASN A 8 -11.86 -12.66 -18.02
CA ASN A 8 -11.44 -11.32 -18.44
C ASN A 8 -11.51 -10.28 -17.32
N VAL A 9 -12.44 -10.42 -16.37
CA VAL A 9 -12.62 -9.44 -15.29
C VAL A 9 -11.93 -9.85 -13.98
N ARG A 10 -11.44 -11.08 -13.86
CA ARG A 10 -10.92 -11.64 -12.60
C ARG A 10 -9.77 -10.82 -12.01
N ASP A 11 -8.83 -10.42 -12.86
CA ASP A 11 -7.63 -9.68 -12.42
C ASP A 11 -7.83 -8.15 -12.42
N ASN A 12 -9.06 -7.68 -12.70
CA ASN A 12 -9.35 -6.25 -12.69
C ASN A 12 -9.37 -5.68 -11.25
N ALA A 13 -8.82 -4.47 -11.07
CA ALA A 13 -8.74 -3.81 -9.77
C ALA A 13 -10.11 -3.59 -9.10
N LEU A 14 -11.16 -3.31 -9.89
CA LEU A 14 -12.53 -3.15 -9.39
C LEU A 14 -13.07 -4.48 -8.85
N THR A 15 -12.78 -5.59 -9.52
CA THR A 15 -13.13 -6.94 -9.05
C THR A 15 -12.47 -7.25 -7.72
N GLN A 16 -11.16 -7.01 -7.62
CA GLN A 16 -10.40 -7.24 -6.39
C GLN A 16 -10.90 -6.34 -5.24
N ALA A 17 -11.24 -5.08 -5.52
CA ALA A 17 -11.81 -4.17 -4.54
C ALA A 17 -13.18 -4.64 -4.02
N ALA A 18 -14.05 -5.11 -4.91
CA ALA A 18 -15.37 -5.64 -4.55
C ALA A 18 -15.27 -6.94 -3.73
N MET A 19 -14.41 -7.87 -4.14
CA MET A 19 -14.14 -9.11 -3.39
C MET A 19 -13.58 -8.81 -2.01
N LYS A 20 -12.61 -7.89 -1.91
CA LYS A 20 -12.04 -7.46 -0.63
C LYS A 20 -13.07 -6.80 0.29
N ALA A 21 -13.96 -5.98 -0.27
CA ALA A 21 -14.97 -5.26 0.50
C ALA A 21 -16.08 -6.17 1.03
N THR A 22 -16.45 -7.20 0.28
CA THR A 22 -17.57 -8.09 0.60
C THR A 22 -17.14 -9.40 1.28
N GLY A 23 -15.90 -9.82 1.07
CA GLY A 23 -15.42 -11.15 1.45
C GLY A 23 -15.92 -12.29 0.54
N LEU A 24 -16.64 -11.95 -0.54
CA LEU A 24 -17.20 -12.90 -1.49
C LEU A 24 -16.25 -13.15 -2.66
N THR A 25 -16.38 -14.32 -3.27
CA THR A 25 -15.71 -14.67 -4.52
C THR A 25 -16.34 -13.93 -5.71
N LEU A 26 -15.58 -13.82 -6.82
CA LEU A 26 -16.11 -13.26 -8.06
C LEU A 26 -17.34 -14.05 -8.54
N GLU A 27 -17.31 -15.37 -8.41
CA GLU A 27 -18.40 -16.26 -8.82
C GLU A 27 -19.68 -16.01 -8.01
N GLU A 28 -19.55 -15.84 -6.69
CA GLU A 28 -20.68 -15.49 -5.83
C GLU A 28 -21.25 -14.11 -6.15
N LEU A 29 -20.38 -13.13 -6.40
CA LEU A 29 -20.80 -11.78 -6.80
C LEU A 29 -21.50 -11.81 -8.16
N ALA A 30 -20.92 -12.46 -9.16
CA ALA A 30 -21.49 -12.54 -10.50
C ALA A 30 -22.80 -13.34 -10.57
N ALA A 31 -23.00 -14.30 -9.66
CA ALA A 31 -24.24 -15.07 -9.58
C ALA A 31 -25.39 -14.27 -8.94
N ASN A 32 -25.08 -13.41 -7.96
CA ASN A 32 -26.09 -12.81 -7.10
C ASN A 32 -26.30 -11.30 -7.33
N VAL A 33 -25.33 -10.61 -7.91
CA VAL A 33 -25.38 -9.17 -8.16
C VAL A 33 -25.82 -8.92 -9.60
N LYS A 34 -26.87 -8.12 -9.75
CA LYS A 34 -27.40 -7.70 -11.06
C LYS A 34 -27.51 -6.19 -11.10
N ILE A 35 -27.24 -5.61 -12.26
CA ILE A 35 -27.46 -4.19 -12.51
C ILE A 35 -28.39 -4.03 -13.70
N GLU A 36 -29.33 -3.10 -13.58
CA GLU A 36 -30.25 -2.74 -14.65
C GLU A 36 -29.85 -1.36 -15.20
N PRO A 37 -29.53 -1.25 -16.50
CA PRO A 37 -29.20 0.04 -17.09
C PRO A 37 -30.38 1.00 -16.97
N GLY A 38 -30.16 2.12 -16.29
CA GLY A 38 -31.10 3.22 -16.20
C GLY A 38 -30.78 4.29 -17.25
N GLU A 39 -30.72 5.55 -16.80
CA GLU A 39 -30.34 6.66 -17.67
C GLU A 39 -28.90 6.50 -18.19
N PRO A 40 -28.65 6.55 -19.51
CA PRO A 40 -27.32 6.37 -20.06
C PRO A 40 -26.29 7.38 -19.55
N MET A 41 -26.70 8.58 -19.17
CA MET A 41 -25.76 9.61 -18.71
C MET A 41 -25.21 9.37 -17.31
N PHE A 42 -25.87 8.53 -16.50
CA PHE A 42 -25.57 8.37 -15.08
C PHE A 42 -25.46 6.90 -14.68
N PRO A 43 -24.41 6.17 -15.10
CA PRO A 43 -24.19 4.80 -14.66
C PRO A 43 -24.21 4.62 -13.13
N GLU A 44 -23.79 5.63 -12.37
CA GLU A 44 -23.83 5.63 -10.91
C GLU A 44 -25.24 5.50 -10.29
N THR A 45 -26.30 5.81 -11.04
CA THR A 45 -27.68 5.70 -10.57
C THR A 45 -28.36 4.40 -11.00
N TRP A 46 -27.66 3.56 -11.76
CA TRP A 46 -28.23 2.31 -12.25
C TRP A 46 -28.58 1.38 -11.08
N PRO A 47 -29.84 0.90 -11.01
CA PRO A 47 -30.29 0.05 -9.92
C PRO A 47 -29.47 -1.23 -9.79
N LEU A 48 -28.96 -1.45 -8.57
CA LEU A 48 -28.25 -2.66 -8.18
C LEU A 48 -29.18 -3.58 -7.38
N SER A 49 -29.31 -4.82 -7.81
CA SER A 49 -30.13 -5.84 -7.16
C SER A 49 -29.26 -6.99 -6.65
N PHE A 50 -29.49 -7.41 -5.41
CA PHE A 50 -28.82 -8.54 -4.76
C PHE A 50 -29.68 -9.12 -3.62
N PRO A 51 -29.47 -10.39 -3.23
CA PRO A 51 -30.16 -11.00 -2.09
C PRO A 51 -29.95 -10.22 -0.79
N ALA A 52 -31.01 -10.14 0.02
CA ALA A 52 -30.94 -9.51 1.33
C ALA A 52 -29.88 -10.18 2.22
N GLY A 53 -29.00 -9.38 2.82
CA GLY A 53 -27.94 -9.88 3.70
C GLY A 53 -26.73 -10.46 2.98
N LEU A 54 -26.64 -10.40 1.64
CA LEU A 54 -25.46 -10.86 0.90
C LEU A 54 -24.18 -10.10 1.32
N PHE A 55 -24.29 -8.78 1.46
CA PHE A 55 -23.24 -7.93 2.02
C PHE A 55 -23.85 -6.66 2.64
N PRO A 56 -23.12 -5.96 3.53
CA PRO A 56 -23.55 -4.69 4.11
C PRO A 56 -23.65 -3.55 3.07
N ASP A 57 -24.55 -2.58 3.28
CA ASP A 57 -24.71 -1.41 2.39
C ASP A 57 -23.41 -0.61 2.17
N ALA A 58 -22.50 -0.63 3.15
CA ALA A 58 -21.18 0.01 3.03
C ALA A 58 -20.35 -0.54 1.85
N CYS A 59 -20.62 -1.77 1.40
CA CYS A 59 -19.92 -2.40 0.28
C CYS A 59 -20.45 -1.95 -1.09
N LEU A 60 -21.60 -1.27 -1.16
CA LEU A 60 -22.25 -0.87 -2.41
C LEU A 60 -21.31 -0.06 -3.33
N LEU A 61 -20.52 0.85 -2.75
CA LEU A 61 -19.59 1.69 -3.51
C LEU A 61 -18.48 0.88 -4.21
N ALA A 62 -18.10 -0.27 -3.65
CA ALA A 62 -17.10 -1.16 -4.24
C ALA A 62 -17.74 -2.15 -5.23
N VAL A 63 -18.96 -2.61 -4.94
CA VAL A 63 -19.69 -3.61 -5.74
C VAL A 63 -20.30 -3.01 -7.00
N HIS A 64 -20.77 -1.76 -6.95
CA HIS A 64 -21.45 -1.12 -8.07
C HIS A 64 -20.58 -1.05 -9.35
N PRO A 65 -19.31 -0.60 -9.30
CA PRO A 65 -18.42 -0.66 -10.46
C PRO A 65 -18.20 -2.06 -11.04
N LEU A 66 -18.08 -3.08 -10.17
CA LEU A 66 -18.00 -4.47 -10.63
C LEU A 66 -19.29 -4.86 -11.38
N ALA A 67 -20.46 -4.51 -10.86
CA ALA A 67 -21.73 -4.85 -11.50
C ALA A 67 -21.89 -4.17 -12.86
N VAL A 68 -21.51 -2.88 -12.99
CA VAL A 68 -21.47 -2.17 -14.28
C VAL A 68 -20.51 -2.86 -15.26
N MET A 69 -19.34 -3.30 -14.79
CA MET A 69 -18.38 -4.03 -15.60
C MET A 69 -18.92 -5.38 -16.07
N LEU A 70 -19.50 -6.17 -15.18
CA LEU A 70 -20.14 -7.44 -15.53
C LEU A 70 -21.23 -7.23 -16.57
N TRP A 71 -22.07 -6.22 -16.40
CA TRP A 71 -23.07 -5.87 -17.40
C TRP A 71 -22.45 -5.50 -18.74
N LEU A 72 -21.40 -4.67 -18.76
CA LEU A 72 -20.73 -4.22 -19.98
C LEU A 72 -20.17 -5.38 -20.82
N TYR A 73 -19.66 -6.42 -20.14
CA TYR A 73 -19.16 -7.64 -20.80
C TYR A 73 -20.25 -8.69 -21.05
N SER A 74 -21.50 -8.42 -20.69
CA SER A 74 -22.62 -9.32 -20.96
C SER A 74 -23.20 -9.05 -22.35
N ASN A 75 -23.85 -10.07 -22.93
CA ASN A 75 -24.59 -9.93 -24.18
C ASN A 75 -25.69 -8.85 -24.10
N ASN A 76 -26.17 -8.53 -22.89
CA ASN A 76 -27.19 -7.51 -22.71
C ASN A 76 -26.67 -6.11 -23.09
N ALA A 77 -25.38 -5.85 -22.92
CA ALA A 77 -24.80 -4.55 -23.29
C ALA A 77 -24.95 -4.25 -24.78
N GLU A 78 -24.92 -5.25 -25.66
CA GLU A 78 -25.03 -5.08 -27.12
C GLU A 78 -26.35 -4.43 -27.55
N HIS A 79 -27.40 -4.57 -26.72
CA HIS A 79 -28.71 -3.97 -26.97
C HIS A 79 -28.82 -2.52 -26.50
N HIS A 80 -27.79 -1.96 -25.83
CA HIS A 80 -27.81 -0.62 -25.24
C HIS A 80 -26.52 0.17 -25.55
N PRO A 81 -26.26 0.55 -26.82
CA PRO A 81 -25.01 1.21 -27.23
C PRO A 81 -24.74 2.53 -26.50
N ASP A 82 -25.78 3.31 -26.20
CA ASP A 82 -25.64 4.58 -25.46
C ASP A 82 -25.17 4.35 -24.01
N CYS A 83 -25.63 3.27 -23.39
CA CYS A 83 -25.22 2.87 -22.05
C CYS A 83 -23.80 2.29 -22.03
N GLN A 84 -23.36 1.62 -23.10
CA GLN A 84 -22.00 1.06 -23.18
C GLN A 84 -20.93 2.14 -23.07
N ALA A 85 -21.05 3.21 -23.86
CA ALA A 85 -20.07 4.29 -23.87
C ALA A 85 -19.99 5.00 -22.52
N ALA A 86 -21.12 5.16 -21.84
CA ALA A 86 -21.17 5.75 -20.51
C ALA A 86 -20.60 4.82 -19.43
N ALA A 87 -20.95 3.54 -19.45
CA ALA A 87 -20.37 2.53 -18.57
C ALA A 87 -18.85 2.50 -18.69
N GLY A 88 -18.31 2.52 -19.92
CA GLY A 88 -16.87 2.59 -20.14
C GLY A 88 -16.21 3.80 -19.47
N ARG A 89 -16.78 5.00 -19.64
CA ARG A 89 -16.28 6.23 -18.97
C ARG A 89 -16.37 6.15 -17.45
N TYR A 90 -17.47 5.59 -16.94
CA TYR A 90 -17.68 5.38 -15.52
C TYR A 90 -16.62 4.43 -14.92
N LEU A 91 -16.35 3.31 -15.58
CA LEU A 91 -15.34 2.34 -15.14
C LEU A 91 -13.94 2.95 -15.11
N VAL A 92 -13.54 3.68 -16.17
CA VAL A 92 -12.23 4.37 -16.21
C VAL A 92 -12.07 5.34 -15.03
N LYS A 93 -13.12 6.09 -14.69
CA LYS A 93 -13.10 7.02 -13.55
C LYS A 93 -12.88 6.27 -12.22
N HIS A 94 -13.53 5.13 -12.03
CA HIS A 94 -13.42 4.33 -10.81
C HIS A 94 -12.08 3.58 -10.71
N GLU A 95 -11.56 3.06 -11.82
CA GLU A 95 -10.22 2.47 -11.87
C GLU A 95 -9.15 3.50 -11.53
N TYR A 96 -9.26 4.72 -12.08
CA TYR A 96 -8.33 5.80 -11.76
C TYR A 96 -8.40 6.20 -10.29
N ALA A 97 -9.60 6.26 -9.70
CA ALA A 97 -9.78 6.58 -8.29
C ALA A 97 -9.09 5.55 -7.36
N LEU A 98 -9.21 4.26 -7.67
CA LEU A 98 -8.52 3.18 -6.94
C LEU A 98 -7.00 3.27 -7.09
N ALA A 99 -6.50 3.46 -8.32
CA ALA A 99 -5.07 3.60 -8.58
C ALA A 99 -4.48 4.80 -7.83
N TYR A 100 -5.22 5.91 -7.74
CA TYR A 100 -4.80 7.09 -7.00
C TYR A 100 -4.79 6.83 -5.48
N SER A 101 -5.83 6.20 -4.92
CA SER A 101 -5.85 5.88 -3.48
C SER A 101 -4.74 4.91 -3.09
N ASP A 102 -4.47 3.91 -3.92
CA ASP A 102 -3.40 2.93 -3.68
C ASP A 102 -2.02 3.58 -3.84
N GLY A 103 -1.84 4.44 -4.83
CA GLY A 103 -0.62 5.24 -5.00
C GLY A 103 -0.31 6.11 -3.78
N VAL A 104 -1.32 6.77 -3.23
CA VAL A 104 -1.19 7.56 -1.99
C VAL A 104 -0.88 6.68 -0.78
N ALA A 105 -1.53 5.53 -0.66
CA ALA A 105 -1.29 4.58 0.44
C ALA A 105 0.15 4.02 0.40
N VAL A 106 0.64 3.66 -0.79
CA VAL A 106 2.01 3.18 -1.00
C VAL A 106 3.04 4.28 -0.68
N GLN A 107 2.79 5.52 -1.10
CA GLN A 107 3.67 6.65 -0.76
C GLN A 107 3.73 6.89 0.75
N LYS A 108 2.60 6.86 1.46
CA LYS A 108 2.56 6.98 2.93
C LYS A 108 3.28 5.83 3.63
N GLY A 109 3.11 4.59 3.15
CA GLY A 109 3.81 3.43 3.70
C GLY A 109 5.33 3.54 3.54
N ARG A 110 5.80 4.05 2.40
CA ARG A 110 7.24 4.29 2.14
C ARG A 110 7.82 5.41 2.99
N SER A 111 7.07 6.50 3.22
CA SER A 111 7.53 7.58 4.10
C SER A 111 7.67 7.09 5.54
N THR A 112 6.69 6.36 6.05
CA THR A 112 6.73 5.83 7.43
C THR A 112 7.82 4.77 7.62
N GLY A 113 8.02 3.88 6.65
CA GLY A 113 9.13 2.90 6.69
C GLY A 113 10.51 3.56 6.63
N GLY A 114 10.66 4.62 5.84
CA GLY A 114 11.90 5.39 5.74
C GLY A 114 12.22 6.17 7.03
N GLU A 115 11.21 6.74 7.67
CA GLU A 115 11.35 7.46 8.95
C GLU A 115 11.74 6.52 10.08
N ASN A 116 11.08 5.37 10.25
CA ASN A 116 11.41 4.40 11.29
C ASN A 116 12.82 3.83 11.13
N ALA A 117 13.21 3.44 9.92
CA ALA A 117 14.57 2.99 9.64
C ALA A 117 15.62 4.09 9.87
N GLY A 118 15.23 5.37 9.68
CA GLY A 118 16.07 6.53 9.98
C GLY A 118 16.29 6.73 11.48
N VAL A 119 15.24 6.56 12.29
CA VAL A 119 15.29 6.66 13.75
C VAL A 119 16.15 5.53 14.33
N GLU A 120 15.90 4.28 13.95
CA GLU A 120 16.67 3.12 14.43
C GLU A 120 18.16 3.24 14.11
N ARG A 121 18.52 3.70 12.90
CA ARG A 121 19.93 3.93 12.53
C ARG A 121 20.57 5.05 13.36
N ARG A 122 19.83 6.11 13.71
CA ARG A 122 20.33 7.20 14.55
C ARG A 122 20.54 6.72 15.98
N GLU A 123 19.60 5.98 16.55
CA GLU A 123 19.72 5.43 17.90
C GLU A 123 20.87 4.44 18.00
N ALA A 124 21.02 3.54 17.02
CA ALA A 124 22.14 2.61 16.96
C ALA A 124 23.49 3.34 16.81
N ALA A 125 23.56 4.42 16.02
CA ALA A 125 24.76 5.24 15.92
C ALA A 125 25.08 5.97 17.23
N GLN A 126 24.05 6.46 17.92
CA GLN A 126 24.20 7.19 19.19
C GLN A 126 24.66 6.27 20.32
N GLN A 127 24.12 5.05 20.42
CA GLN A 127 24.60 4.03 21.35
C GLN A 127 26.08 3.70 21.11
N LYS A 128 26.48 3.52 19.85
CA LYS A 128 27.89 3.27 19.48
C LYS A 128 28.80 4.42 19.87
N HIS A 129 28.36 5.66 19.68
CA HIS A 129 29.13 6.83 20.11
C HIS A 129 29.29 6.89 21.63
N SER A 130 28.21 6.63 22.38
CA SER A 130 28.25 6.59 23.84
C SER A 130 29.21 5.52 24.36
N GLU A 131 29.20 4.32 23.77
CA GLU A 131 30.11 3.23 24.19
C GLU A 131 31.59 3.60 23.93
N ILE A 132 31.88 4.26 22.81
CA ILE A 132 33.24 4.75 22.52
C ILE A 132 33.69 5.78 23.56
N ILE A 133 32.80 6.71 23.94
CA ILE A 133 33.10 7.76 24.93
C ILE A 133 33.30 7.16 26.32
N GLU A 134 32.44 6.23 26.74
CA GLU A 134 32.55 5.57 28.04
C GLU A 134 33.87 4.79 28.17
N ARG A 135 34.20 4.00 27.13
CA ARG A 135 35.49 3.27 27.09
C ARG A 135 36.68 4.19 26.96
N TRP A 136 36.51 5.37 26.38
CA TRP A 136 37.54 6.39 26.41
C TRP A 136 37.84 6.76 27.84
N HIS A 137 36.86 7.24 28.60
CA HIS A 137 37.05 7.68 29.98
C HIS A 137 37.63 6.60 30.90
N SER A 138 37.21 5.33 30.75
CA SER A 138 37.74 4.22 31.57
C SER A 138 39.21 3.89 31.34
N LEU A 139 39.80 4.32 30.21
CA LEU A 139 41.22 4.12 29.88
C LEU A 139 42.10 5.34 30.19
N GLY A 140 41.60 6.31 30.97
CA GLY A 140 42.20 7.64 31.22
C GLY A 140 43.70 7.68 31.56
N SER A 141 44.26 6.61 32.14
CA SER A 141 45.68 6.53 32.54
C SER A 141 46.65 6.18 31.40
N ARG A 142 46.17 5.86 30.19
CA ARG A 142 47.01 5.42 29.06
C ARG A 142 47.27 6.54 28.04
N PRO A 143 48.38 6.48 27.28
CA PRO A 143 48.61 7.37 26.15
C PRO A 143 47.48 7.31 25.12
N GLU A 144 47.11 8.47 24.58
CA GLU A 144 45.96 8.67 23.67
C GLU A 144 45.93 7.70 22.48
N ARG A 145 47.08 7.55 21.81
CA ARG A 145 47.24 6.65 20.65
C ARG A 145 46.94 5.19 21.00
N ASN A 146 47.27 4.77 22.21
CA ASN A 146 47.04 3.41 22.70
C ASN A 146 45.57 3.23 23.10
N ARG A 147 44.93 4.25 23.69
CA ARG A 147 43.50 4.21 24.05
C ARG A 147 42.63 4.01 22.81
N ALA A 148 42.86 4.80 21.76
CA ALA A 148 42.08 4.70 20.53
C ALA A 148 42.24 3.35 19.83
N ALA A 149 43.46 2.78 19.83
CA ALA A 149 43.72 1.47 19.24
C ALA A 149 43.02 0.33 20.01
N ILE A 150 43.05 0.38 21.34
CA ILE A 150 42.39 -0.62 22.21
C ILE A 150 40.87 -0.58 22.04
N ILE A 151 40.28 0.62 21.95
CA ILE A 151 38.82 0.76 21.75
C ILE A 151 38.43 0.27 20.35
N ALA A 152 39.23 0.62 19.34
CA ALA A 152 39.03 0.16 17.97
C ALA A 152 39.02 -1.37 17.86
N GLU A 153 40.03 -2.03 18.46
CA GLU A 153 40.13 -3.49 18.50
C GLU A 153 38.95 -4.14 19.24
N ARG A 154 38.56 -3.60 20.40
CA ARG A 154 37.48 -4.16 21.23
C ARG A 154 36.08 -4.01 20.63
N LEU A 155 35.85 -2.96 19.84
CA LEU A 155 34.54 -2.67 19.25
C LEU A 155 34.46 -3.04 17.76
N GLY A 156 35.53 -3.60 17.18
CA GLY A 156 35.58 -3.96 15.76
C GLY A 156 35.58 -2.74 14.83
N TYR A 157 36.08 -1.59 15.28
CA TYR A 157 36.16 -0.36 14.50
C TYR A 157 37.58 -0.04 14.07
N THR A 158 37.74 0.92 13.17
CA THR A 158 39.06 1.47 12.84
C THR A 158 39.45 2.54 13.86
N SER A 159 40.75 2.65 14.15
CA SER A 159 41.27 3.73 15.02
C SER A 159 41.03 5.14 14.45
N LYS A 160 40.74 5.24 13.13
CA LYS A 160 40.31 6.50 12.49
C LYS A 160 38.89 6.86 12.91
N HIS A 161 37.96 5.89 12.87
CA HIS A 161 36.57 6.08 13.27
C HIS A 161 36.45 6.49 14.74
N VAL A 162 37.15 5.80 15.65
CA VAL A 162 37.18 6.14 17.08
C VAL A 162 37.64 7.58 17.32
N ARG A 163 38.70 8.02 16.65
CA ARG A 163 39.21 9.40 16.76
C ARG A 163 38.22 10.44 16.22
N GLU A 164 37.49 10.12 15.17
CA GLU A 164 36.48 11.00 14.61
C GLU A 164 35.29 11.20 15.56
N VAL A 165 34.83 10.12 16.20
CA VAL A 165 33.76 10.17 17.22
C VAL A 165 34.20 11.02 18.41
N LEU A 166 35.42 10.82 18.91
CA LEU A 166 35.96 11.61 20.04
C LEU A 166 36.11 13.09 19.71
N ARG A 167 36.53 13.42 18.47
CA ARG A 167 36.56 14.81 17.98
C ARG A 167 35.16 15.43 17.95
N LYS A 168 34.15 14.69 17.48
CA LYS A 168 32.75 15.14 17.48
C LYS A 168 32.19 15.35 18.89
N ALA A 169 32.75 14.66 19.89
CA ALA A 169 32.38 14.76 21.30
C ALA A 169 33.19 15.82 22.08
N ASN A 170 34.06 16.60 21.43
CA ASN A 170 34.98 17.57 22.07
C ASN A 170 35.89 16.96 23.15
N LEU A 171 36.19 15.66 23.05
CA LEU A 171 37.16 14.98 23.93
C LEU A 171 38.58 15.03 23.35
N ARG A 172 38.75 15.71 22.21
CA ARG A 172 39.99 15.95 21.47
C ARG A 172 39.84 17.15 20.55
#